data_AF-A0A9E0QC87-F1
#
_entry.id   AF-A0A9E0QC87-F1
#
_cell.length_a   1.000
_cell.length_b   1.000
_cell.length_c   1.000
_cell.angle_alpha   90.00
_cell.angle_beta   90.00
_cell.angle_gamma   90.00
#
_symmetry.space_group_name_H-M   'P 1'
#
loop_
_entity.id
_entity.type
_entity.pdbx_description
1 polymer ?
#
loop_
_entity_poly.entity_id
_entity_poly.type
_entity_poly.pdbx_seq_one_letter_code
_entity_poly.pdbx_strand_id
1 'polypeptide(L)' 'MEKYVCDVCDYVYDPEVGDPDGGIAPGTSFEDL' A
#
# COMPACT_ATOMS: atom_id res chain seq x y z
N MET A 1 -0.84 9.88 3.99
CA MET A 1 -0.13 9.37 2.79
C MET A 1 -1.17 9.08 1.72
N GLU A 2 -0.81 9.15 0.45
CA GLU A 2 -1.77 8.88 -0.63
C GLU A 2 -2.00 7.37 -0.79
N LYS A 3 -3.26 6.95 -0.90
CA LYS A 3 -3.60 5.55 -1.19
C LYS A 3 -3.33 5.27 -2.67
N TYR A 4 -2.81 4.09 -2.96
CA TYR A 4 -2.59 3.65 -4.33
C TYR A 4 -3.69 2.67 -4.74
N VAL A 5 -4.20 2.80 -5.97
CA VAL A 5 -5.16 1.87 -6.55
C VAL A 5 -4.50 1.20 -7.75
N CYS A 6 -4.51 -0.14 -7.78
CA CYS A 6 -4.01 -0.89 -8.91
C CYS A 6 -5.01 -0.84 -10.06
N ASP A 7 -4.63 -0.24 -11.19
CA ASP A 7 -5.48 -0.11 -12.38
C ASP A 7 -5.83 -1.45 -13.06
N VAL A 8 -5.18 -2.55 -12.66
CA VAL A 8 -5.37 -3.89 -13.25
C VAL A 8 -6.39 -4.73 -12.48
N CYS A 9 -6.40 -4.62 -11.15
CA CYS A 9 -7.20 -5.48 -10.28
C CYS A 9 -8.01 -4.76 -9.19
N ASP A 10 -7.99 -3.41 -9.19
CA ASP A 10 -8.67 -2.56 -8.21
C ASP A 10 -8.21 -2.75 -6.75
N TYR A 11 -7.05 -3.38 -6.54
CA TYR A 11 -6.44 -3.46 -5.21
C TYR A 11 -6.09 -2.07 -4.69
N VAL A 12 -6.45 -1.78 -3.44
CA VAL A 12 -6.14 -0.51 -2.78
C VAL A 12 -5.06 -0.73 -1.73
N TYR A 13 -3.88 -0.18 -1.97
CA TYR A 13 -2.82 -0.10 -0.98
C TYR A 13 -3.07 1.13 -0.09
N ASP A 14 -3.22 0.88 1.21
CA ASP A 14 -3.34 1.93 2.23
C ASP A 14 -2.04 2.02 3.03
N PRO A 15 -1.21 3.05 2.81
CA PRO A 15 0.04 3.23 3.56
C PRO A 15 -0.15 3.30 5.07
N GLU A 16 -1.32 3.72 5.56
CA GLU A 16 -1.58 3.76 7.01
C GLU A 16 -1.71 2.37 7.63
N VAL A 17 -2.09 1.38 6.82
CA VAL A 17 -2.19 -0.04 7.20
C VAL A 17 -0.94 -0.83 6.80
N GLY A 18 -0.28 -0.43 5.70
CA GLY A 18 0.77 -1.22 5.07
C GLY A 18 0.21 -2.48 4.42
N ASP A 19 1.03 -3.51 4.31
CA ASP A 19 0.63 -4.85 3.88
C ASP A 19 1.39 -5.89 4.72
N PRO A 20 0.89 -6.23 5.92
CA PRO A 20 1.56 -7.16 6.82
C PRO A 20 1.77 -8.56 6.24
N ASP A 21 0.86 -9.01 5.35
CA ASP A 21 0.97 -10.29 4.66
C ASP A 21 2.09 -10.27 3.62
N GLY A 22 2.29 -9.12 2.96
CA GLY A 22 3.42 -8.83 2.07
C GLY A 22 4.71 -8.39 2.77
N GLY A 23 4.72 -8.25 4.10
CA GLY A 23 5.88 -7.82 4.88
C GLY A 23 6.14 -6.30 4.86
N ILE A 24 5.15 -5.50 4.47
CA ILE A 24 5.20 -4.05 4.43
C ILE A 24 4.58 -3.49 5.72
N ALA A 25 5.37 -2.72 6.46
CA ALA A 25 4.92 -2.12 7.71
C ALA A 25 3.92 -0.96 7.49
N PRO A 26 3.04 -0.68 8.46
CA PRO A 26 2.26 0.56 8.48
C PRO A 26 3.18 1.79 8.40
N GLY A 27 2.77 2.78 7.63
CA GLY A 27 3.50 4.02 7.40
C GLY A 27 4.49 3.99 6.23
N THR A 28 4.57 2.88 5.48
CA THR A 28 5.38 2.82 4.24
C THR A 28 4.61 3.44 3.08
N SER A 29 5.13 4.50 2.48
CA SER A 29 4.50 5.11 1.30
C SER A 29 4.62 4.17 0.09
N PHE A 30 3.68 4.26 -0.86
CA PHE A 30 3.78 3.45 -2.09
C PHE A 30 5.02 3.82 -2.92
N GLU A 31 5.51 5.05 -2.82
CA GLU A 31 6.72 5.52 -3.51
C GLU A 31 8.01 4.87 -2.96
N ASP A 32 7.95 4.28 -1.77
CA ASP A 32 9.06 3.59 -1.10
C ASP A 32 9.03 2.05 -1.27
N LEU A 33 8.05 1.51 -2.03
CA LEU A 33 7.90 0.08 -2.33
C LEU A 33 8.58 -0.31 -3.66
#